data_AF-A0A414AFX0-F1
#
_entry.id   AF-A0A414AFX0-F1
#
_cell.length_a   1.000
_cell.length_b   1.000
_cell.length_c   1.000
_cell.angle_alpha   90.00
_cell.angle_beta   90.00
_cell.angle_gamma   90.00
#
_symmetry.space_group_name_H-M   'P 1'
#
loop_
_entity.id
_entity.type
_entity.pdbx_description
1 polymer ?
#
loop_
_entity_poly.entity_id
_entity_poly.type
_entity_poly.pdbx_seq_one_letter_code
_entity_poly.pdbx_strand_id
1 'polypeptide(L)'
;MRIFNKKILFAKRKRFTFLVSIADFSSQECYEIYFQFSLTDPWWLPKYEPEFGKSKIPLYGWLFFYFGRRSIGVLIPSENGSEPIAKKPIYDNNGCLWRLYTFPGAEMAKDFRDISKKYRRTVSVKCEDGNYTVVNIIRRKRIFGF
;
A
#
# COMPACT_ATOMS: atom_id res chain seq x y z
N MET A 1 13.49 0.32 -21.05
CA MET A 1 13.32 1.25 -19.91
C MET A 1 11.86 1.19 -19.45
N ARG A 2 11.52 0.42 -18.39
CA ARG A 2 10.12 0.28 -17.92
C ARG A 2 9.95 1.10 -16.64
N ILE A 3 9.40 2.30 -16.78
CA ILE A 3 9.52 3.36 -15.76
C ILE A 3 8.38 3.33 -14.73
N PHE A 4 7.29 2.59 -14.94
CA PHE A 4 6.19 2.55 -13.98
C PHE A 4 5.63 1.13 -13.76
N ASN A 5 6.17 0.41 -12.78
CA ASN A 5 5.58 -0.83 -12.24
C ASN A 5 4.48 -0.51 -11.21
N LYS A 6 3.57 0.40 -11.58
CA LYS A 6 2.43 0.82 -10.78
C LYS A 6 1.14 0.72 -11.59
N LYS A 7 0.05 0.37 -10.94
CA LYS A 7 -1.27 0.26 -11.55
C LYS A 7 -2.33 0.85 -10.64
N ILE A 8 -3.18 1.70 -11.20
CA ILE A 8 -4.37 2.20 -10.50
C ILE A 8 -5.39 1.06 -10.48
N LEU A 9 -5.79 0.64 -9.28
CA LEU A 9 -6.78 -0.41 -9.10
C LEU A 9 -8.19 0.15 -9.22
N PHE A 10 -8.44 1.29 -8.57
CA PHE A 10 -9.67 2.06 -8.71
C PHE A 10 -9.45 3.50 -8.25
N ALA A 11 -10.36 4.36 -8.70
CA ALA A 11 -10.51 5.72 -8.18
C ALA A 11 -11.96 5.88 -7.70
N LYS A 12 -12.13 6.53 -6.54
CA LYS A 12 -13.44 6.82 -5.96
C LYS A 12 -13.49 8.29 -5.55
N ARG A 13 -14.63 8.92 -5.82
CA ARG A 13 -14.94 10.28 -5.35
C ARG A 13 -16.16 10.25 -4.46
N LYS A 14 -16.11 10.99 -3.35
CA LYS A 14 -17.28 11.33 -2.54
C LYS A 14 -17.21 12.81 -2.20
N ARG A 15 -18.15 13.61 -2.75
CA ARG A 15 -18.12 15.08 -2.67
C ARG A 15 -16.77 15.62 -3.15
N PHE A 16 -16.05 16.32 -2.27
CA PHE A 16 -14.73 16.91 -2.49
C PHE A 16 -13.58 16.03 -1.98
N THR A 17 -13.86 14.78 -1.62
CA THR A 17 -12.85 13.78 -1.25
C THR A 17 -12.62 12.82 -2.41
N PHE A 18 -11.36 12.62 -2.75
CA PHE A 18 -10.88 11.72 -3.79
C PHE A 18 -9.98 10.67 -3.17
N LEU A 19 -10.15 9.43 -3.63
CA LEU A 19 -9.38 8.27 -3.22
C LEU A 19 -8.88 7.56 -4.47
N VAL A 20 -7.59 7.30 -4.55
CA VAL A 20 -6.97 6.49 -5.61
C VAL A 20 -6.23 5.33 -4.96
N SER A 21 -6.63 4.10 -5.30
CA SER A 21 -5.93 2.89 -4.87
C SER A 21 -4.92 2.48 -5.92
N ILE A 22 -3.67 2.24 -5.49
CA ILE A 22 -2.52 1.99 -6.35
C ILE A 22 -1.83 0.71 -5.88
N ALA A 23 -1.63 -0.21 -6.82
CA ALA A 23 -0.72 -1.33 -6.67
C ALA A 23 0.67 -0.94 -7.20
N ASP A 24 1.69 -0.99 -6.35
CA ASP A 24 3.09 -0.80 -6.71
C ASP A 24 3.82 -2.13 -6.63
N PHE A 25 4.01 -2.76 -7.80
CA PHE A 25 4.63 -4.08 -7.91
C PHE A 25 6.12 -4.05 -7.58
N SER A 26 6.74 -2.87 -7.65
CA SER A 26 8.16 -2.66 -7.34
C SER A 26 8.42 -2.79 -5.84
N SER A 27 7.58 -2.16 -5.03
CA SER A 27 7.63 -2.22 -3.56
C SER A 27 6.76 -3.33 -2.97
N GLN A 28 5.98 -4.02 -3.82
CA GLN A 28 4.95 -4.97 -3.41
C GLN A 28 3.92 -4.33 -2.47
N GLU A 29 3.71 -3.03 -2.58
CA GLU A 29 2.79 -2.30 -1.71
C GLU A 29 1.50 -1.99 -2.46
N CYS A 30 0.37 -2.21 -1.79
CA CYS A 30 -0.89 -1.63 -2.19
C CYS A 30 -1.23 -0.51 -1.23
N TYR A 31 -1.44 0.69 -1.76
CA TYR A 31 -1.71 1.87 -0.94
C TYR A 31 -2.81 2.72 -1.57
N GLU A 32 -3.43 3.54 -0.72
CA GLU A 32 -4.44 4.51 -1.13
C GLU A 32 -3.91 5.91 -0.89
N ILE A 33 -4.07 6.76 -1.90
CA ILE A 33 -3.86 8.21 -1.80
C ILE A 33 -5.22 8.86 -1.66
N TYR A 34 -5.29 9.83 -0.76
CA TYR A 34 -6.45 10.64 -0.49
C TYR A 34 -6.11 12.09 -0.73
N PHE A 35 -7.04 12.83 -1.30
CA PHE A 35 -7.02 14.29 -1.21
C PHE A 35 -8.44 14.81 -1.07
N GLN A 36 -8.59 15.86 -0.29
CA GLN A 36 -9.87 16.43 0.10
C GLN A 36 -9.78 17.95 0.07
N PHE A 37 -10.86 18.56 -0.41
CA PHE A 37 -11.13 19.98 -0.18
C PHE A 37 -12.26 20.13 0.84
N SER A 38 -12.09 20.96 1.85
CA SER A 38 -13.12 21.21 2.88
C SER A 38 -13.03 22.64 3.40
N LEU A 39 -14.17 23.33 3.45
CA LEU A 39 -14.33 24.64 4.11
C LEU A 39 -14.66 24.50 5.61
N THR A 40 -14.99 23.30 6.07
CA THR A 40 -15.24 23.00 7.48
C THR A 40 -13.92 22.85 8.22
N ASP A 41 -13.78 23.56 9.34
CA ASP A 41 -12.61 23.54 10.25
C ASP A 41 -11.26 23.64 9.52
N PRO A 42 -11.00 24.75 8.80
CA PRO A 42 -9.77 24.91 8.05
C PRO A 42 -8.53 24.88 8.93
N TRP A 43 -7.49 24.16 8.48
CA TRP A 43 -6.19 24.16 9.16
C TRP A 43 -5.40 25.41 8.77
N TRP A 44 -5.55 26.48 9.55
CA TRP A 44 -4.90 27.77 9.27
C TRP A 44 -3.38 27.69 9.09
N LEU A 45 -2.74 26.75 9.79
CA LEU A 45 -1.33 26.43 9.65
C LEU A 45 -1.16 25.01 9.09
N PRO A 46 -0.07 24.73 8.36
CA PRO A 46 0.27 23.37 7.95
C PRO A 46 0.28 22.43 9.15
N LYS A 47 -0.48 21.34 9.07
CA LYS A 47 -0.65 20.39 10.16
C LYS A 47 -0.59 18.97 9.63
N TYR A 48 -0.05 18.07 10.45
CA TYR A 48 -0.12 16.63 10.26
C TYR A 48 -0.94 16.02 11.39
N GLU A 49 -1.97 15.26 11.04
CA GLU A 49 -2.80 14.47 11.96
C GLU A 49 -2.64 12.98 11.59
N PRO A 50 -1.98 12.17 12.42
CA PRO A 50 -1.72 10.77 12.10
C PRO A 50 -2.99 9.89 12.09
N GLU A 51 -4.01 10.26 12.88
CA GLU A 51 -5.28 9.53 13.00
C GLU A 51 -6.48 10.46 12.80
N PHE A 52 -6.69 10.94 11.58
CA PHE A 52 -7.81 11.84 11.30
C PHE A 52 -9.15 11.10 11.16
N GLY A 53 -10.15 11.54 11.92
CA GLY A 53 -11.55 11.09 11.86
C GLY A 53 -11.77 9.62 12.25
N LYS A 54 -13.00 9.12 12.03
CA LYS A 54 -13.39 7.74 12.39
C LYS A 54 -12.59 6.66 11.65
N SER A 55 -12.07 6.98 10.48
CA SER A 55 -11.30 6.05 9.65
C SER A 55 -9.81 6.03 10.00
N LYS A 56 -9.35 6.83 10.97
CA LYS A 56 -7.96 6.92 11.43
C LYS A 56 -6.95 7.03 10.29
N ILE A 57 -7.23 7.93 9.34
CA ILE A 57 -6.38 8.09 8.15
C ILE A 57 -5.34 9.17 8.45
N PRO A 58 -4.06 8.96 8.11
CA PRO A 58 -3.05 10.00 8.24
C PRO A 58 -3.31 11.12 7.21
N LEU A 59 -3.39 12.35 7.70
CA LEU A 59 -3.75 13.51 6.91
C LEU A 59 -2.75 14.66 7.15
N TYR A 60 -2.21 15.20 6.07
CA TYR A 60 -1.47 16.45 6.06
C TYR A 60 -2.28 17.49 5.29
N GLY A 61 -2.22 18.74 5.68
CA GLY A 61 -2.94 19.77 4.94
C GLY A 61 -2.73 21.17 5.49
N TRP A 62 -3.31 22.13 4.78
CA TRP A 62 -3.46 23.50 5.22
C TRP A 62 -4.67 24.14 4.53
N LEU A 63 -5.18 25.20 5.14
CA LEU A 63 -6.35 25.97 4.73
C LEU A 63 -7.53 25.05 4.45
N PHE A 64 -7.77 24.75 3.18
CA PHE A 64 -8.90 23.94 2.74
C PHE A 64 -8.46 22.68 1.99
N PHE A 65 -7.16 22.40 1.90
CA PHE A 65 -6.61 21.28 1.14
C PHE A 65 -5.91 20.29 2.04
N TYR A 66 -6.34 19.03 1.95
CA TYR A 66 -5.85 17.94 2.77
C TYR A 66 -5.48 16.77 1.88
N PHE A 67 -4.40 16.08 2.20
CA PHE A 67 -3.97 14.89 1.50
C PHE A 67 -3.39 13.87 2.47
N GLY A 68 -3.53 12.60 2.11
CA GLY A 68 -3.14 11.49 2.96
C GLY A 68 -2.72 10.30 2.14
N ARG A 69 -1.93 9.43 2.76
CA ARG A 69 -1.54 8.15 2.17
C ARG A 69 -1.54 7.08 3.23
N ARG A 70 -2.24 5.97 2.96
CA ARG A 70 -2.18 4.79 3.82
C ARG A 70 -1.87 3.55 3.01
N SER A 71 -1.03 2.68 3.56
CA SER A 71 -0.80 1.35 3.02
C SER A 71 -1.97 0.48 3.43
N ILE A 72 -2.61 -0.17 2.46
CA ILE A 72 -3.76 -1.04 2.70
C ILE A 72 -3.38 -2.51 2.67
N GLY A 73 -2.24 -2.86 2.08
CA GLY A 73 -1.80 -4.24 2.04
C GLY A 73 -0.49 -4.46 1.29
N VAL A 74 -0.10 -5.72 1.24
CA VAL A 74 1.03 -6.20 0.45
C VAL A 74 0.54 -6.96 -0.78
N LEU A 75 1.28 -6.86 -1.88
CA LEU A 75 1.09 -7.63 -3.10
C LEU A 75 1.98 -8.87 -3.04
N ILE A 76 1.36 -10.05 -3.09
CA ILE A 76 2.05 -11.33 -3.07
C ILE A 76 1.93 -11.95 -4.46
N PRO A 77 3.04 -12.33 -5.11
CA PRO A 77 2.97 -13.01 -6.39
C PRO A 77 2.28 -14.36 -6.18
N SER A 78 1.28 -14.66 -7.01
CA SER A 78 0.58 -15.94 -6.97
C SER A 78 1.46 -17.01 -7.62
N GLU A 79 2.06 -17.89 -6.83
CA GLU A 79 2.55 -19.15 -7.37
C GLU A 79 1.34 -20.05 -7.72
N ASN A 80 1.49 -20.85 -8.78
CA ASN A 80 0.41 -21.66 -9.36
C ASN A 80 -0.38 -22.42 -8.28
N GLY A 81 -1.70 -22.20 -8.20
CA GLY A 81 -2.61 -23.16 -7.56
C GLY A 81 -3.33 -22.76 -6.27
N SER A 82 -3.47 -21.48 -5.92
CA SER A 82 -4.49 -21.11 -4.90
C SER A 82 -5.46 -20.06 -5.43
N GLU A 83 -6.74 -20.26 -5.18
CA GLU A 83 -7.78 -19.39 -5.72
C GLU A 83 -7.72 -17.99 -5.08
N PRO A 84 -8.07 -16.94 -5.84
CA PRO A 84 -8.04 -15.58 -5.35
C PRO A 84 -9.11 -15.35 -4.28
N ILE A 85 -8.67 -15.03 -3.05
CA ILE A 85 -9.56 -14.58 -1.96
C ILE A 85 -10.21 -13.21 -2.30
N ALA A 86 -9.66 -12.45 -3.26
CA ALA A 86 -10.14 -11.14 -3.66
C ALA A 86 -10.98 -11.17 -4.96
N LYS A 87 -12.14 -10.49 -4.96
CA LYS A 87 -13.14 -10.41 -6.05
C LYS A 87 -12.63 -9.92 -7.42
N LYS A 88 -11.38 -9.42 -7.55
CA LYS A 88 -10.77 -9.05 -8.84
C LYS A 88 -9.27 -9.40 -8.86
N PRO A 89 -8.77 -10.09 -9.91
CA PRO A 89 -7.36 -10.39 -10.05
C PRO A 89 -6.55 -9.11 -10.37
N ILE A 90 -5.34 -9.00 -9.79
CA ILE A 90 -4.42 -7.88 -10.02
C ILE A 90 -3.25 -8.39 -10.86
N TYR A 91 -3.16 -7.92 -12.11
CA TYR A 91 -2.04 -8.25 -12.99
C TYR A 91 -1.06 -7.09 -13.10
N ASP A 92 0.23 -7.41 -13.09
CA ASP A 92 1.29 -6.47 -13.46
C ASP A 92 1.44 -6.32 -14.98
N ASN A 93 2.40 -5.49 -15.40
CA ASN A 93 2.68 -5.21 -16.81
C ASN A 93 3.32 -6.41 -17.56
N ASN A 94 3.71 -7.48 -16.85
CA ASN A 94 4.23 -8.72 -17.41
C ASN A 94 3.16 -9.82 -17.50
N GLY A 95 1.94 -9.55 -17.02
CA GLY A 95 0.88 -10.56 -16.92
C GLY A 95 1.03 -11.47 -15.70
N CYS A 96 1.94 -11.19 -14.77
CA CYS A 96 2.02 -11.97 -13.53
C CYS A 96 0.83 -11.62 -12.63
N LEU A 97 0.20 -12.65 -12.05
CA LEU A 97 -0.90 -12.49 -11.12
C LEU A 97 -0.38 -12.17 -9.71
N TRP A 98 -0.95 -11.13 -9.12
CA TRP A 98 -0.68 -10.69 -7.76
C TRP A 98 -1.95 -10.78 -6.92
N ARG A 99 -1.78 -11.16 -5.65
CA ARG A 99 -2.85 -11.16 -4.64
C ARG A 99 -2.60 -10.05 -3.65
N LEU A 100 -3.67 -9.35 -3.28
CA LEU A 100 -3.63 -8.36 -2.23
C LEU A 100 -3.93 -9.03 -0.89
N TYR A 101 -2.96 -9.00 0.01
CA TYR A 101 -3.19 -9.26 1.42
C TYR A 101 -3.42 -7.92 2.13
N THR A 102 -4.66 -7.68 2.58
CA THR A 102 -5.04 -6.44 3.27
C THR A 102 -4.54 -6.47 4.71
N PHE A 103 -3.92 -5.37 5.16
CA PHE A 103 -3.49 -5.27 6.55
C PHE A 103 -4.70 -5.19 7.49
N PRO A 104 -4.71 -5.99 8.58
CA PRO A 104 -5.80 -5.99 9.54
C PRO A 104 -5.84 -4.72 10.41
N GLY A 105 -4.72 -4.00 10.51
CA GLY A 105 -4.61 -2.79 11.35
C GLY A 105 -3.50 -1.83 10.90
N ALA A 106 -3.53 -0.63 11.48
CA ALA A 106 -2.60 0.45 11.16
C ALA A 106 -1.15 0.16 11.59
N GLU A 107 -0.96 -0.64 12.64
CA GLU A 107 0.36 -1.05 13.12
C GLU A 107 1.11 -1.88 12.08
N MET A 108 0.49 -2.93 11.56
CA MET A 108 1.10 -3.75 10.49
C MET A 108 1.40 -2.92 9.23
N ALA A 109 0.56 -1.94 8.89
CA ALA A 109 0.82 -1.01 7.79
C ALA A 109 2.02 -0.08 8.07
N LYS A 110 2.28 0.28 9.33
CA LYS A 110 3.45 1.06 9.74
C LYS A 110 4.71 0.19 9.68
N ASP A 111 4.65 -1.01 10.27
CA ASP A 111 5.77 -1.96 10.27
C ASP A 111 6.21 -2.33 8.86
N PHE A 112 5.25 -2.63 7.97
CA PHE A 112 5.54 -2.89 6.57
C PHE A 112 6.26 -1.71 5.90
N ARG A 113 5.80 -0.47 6.13
CA ARG A 113 6.43 0.73 5.57
C ARG A 113 7.85 0.92 6.08
N ASP A 114 8.07 0.70 7.38
CA ASP A 114 9.38 0.86 7.99
C ASP A 114 10.36 -0.21 7.51
N ILE A 115 9.91 -1.47 7.38
CA ILE A 115 10.68 -2.58 6.80
C ILE A 115 10.99 -2.31 5.33
N SER A 116 10.00 -1.92 4.52
CA SER A 116 10.15 -1.65 3.10
C SER A 116 11.16 -0.53 2.84
N LYS A 117 11.09 0.56 3.61
CA LYS A 117 12.07 1.67 3.58
C LYS A 117 13.47 1.21 3.97
N LYS A 118 13.61 0.44 5.05
CA LYS A 118 14.91 0.01 5.59
C LYS A 118 15.64 -0.93 4.65
N TYR A 119 14.92 -1.87 4.02
CA TYR A 119 15.57 -2.97 3.29
C TYR A 119 15.51 -2.88 1.77
N ARG A 120 14.76 -1.94 1.17
CA ARG A 120 14.66 -1.72 -0.30
C ARG A 120 14.48 -3.02 -1.12
N ARG A 121 13.85 -4.05 -0.56
CA ARG A 121 13.79 -5.42 -1.11
C ARG A 121 12.40 -6.03 -1.00
N THR A 122 12.20 -7.10 -1.76
CA THR A 122 11.00 -7.95 -1.80
C THR A 122 10.59 -8.41 -0.39
N VAL A 123 9.44 -7.92 0.07
CA VAL A 123 8.85 -8.27 1.37
C VAL A 123 7.73 -9.26 1.13
N SER A 124 7.89 -10.49 1.61
CA SER A 124 6.81 -11.49 1.57
C SER A 124 5.95 -11.43 2.82
N VAL A 125 4.72 -11.93 2.77
CA VAL A 125 3.94 -12.23 3.97
C VAL A 125 3.79 -13.74 4.06
N LYS A 126 4.16 -14.30 5.20
CA LYS A 126 3.88 -15.69 5.53
C LYS A 126 2.61 -15.75 6.37
N CYS A 127 1.78 -16.74 6.09
CA CYS A 127 0.66 -17.12 6.95
C CYS A 127 1.04 -18.43 7.64
N GLU A 128 1.12 -18.42 8.96
CA GLU A 128 1.33 -19.61 9.80
C GLU A 128 0.18 -19.66 10.81
N ASP A 129 -0.63 -20.72 10.78
CA ASP A 129 -1.75 -20.96 11.70
C ASP A 129 -2.75 -19.80 11.82
N GLY A 130 -3.04 -19.12 10.71
CA GLY A 130 -3.94 -17.96 10.66
C GLY A 130 -3.30 -16.63 11.11
N ASN A 131 -2.06 -16.66 11.60
CA ASN A 131 -1.27 -15.48 11.90
C ASN A 131 -0.45 -15.07 10.67
N TYR A 132 -0.59 -13.81 10.29
CA TYR A 132 0.13 -13.25 9.15
C TYR A 132 1.34 -12.47 9.63
N THR A 133 2.52 -12.94 9.24
CA THR A 133 3.79 -12.32 9.58
C THR A 133 4.41 -11.73 8.32
N VAL A 134 4.80 -10.46 8.39
CA VAL A 134 5.59 -9.83 7.34
C VAL A 134 7.01 -10.38 7.42
N VAL A 135 7.40 -11.20 6.44
CA VAL A 135 8.72 -11.84 6.39
C VAL A 135 9.53 -11.23 5.26
N ASN A 136 10.67 -10.65 5.61
CA ASN A 136 11.62 -10.15 4.62
C ASN A 136 12.41 -11.34 4.03
N ILE A 137 12.31 -11.54 2.71
CA ILE A 137 13.19 -12.48 2.01
C ILE A 137 14.40 -11.67 1.54
N ILE A 138 15.48 -11.74 2.32
CA ILE A 138 16.79 -11.30 1.86
C ILE A 138 17.24 -12.29 0.78
N ARG A 139 16.88 -12.04 -0.49
CA ARG A 139 17.56 -12.70 -1.61
C ARG A 139 19.02 -12.21 -1.61
N ARG A 140 19.91 -12.91 -0.91
CA ARG A 140 21.34 -12.79 -1.15
C ARG A 140 21.55 -13.26 -2.58
N LYS A 141 21.91 -12.34 -3.47
CA LYS A 141 22.45 -12.70 -4.78
C LYS A 141 23.74 -13.48 -4.46
N ARG A 142 23.72 -14.82 -4.57
CA ARG A 142 24.96 -15.60 -4.58
C ARG A 142 25.74 -15.10 -5.80
N ILE A 143 26.76 -14.28 -5.55
CA ILE A 143 27.81 -14.06 -6.53
C ILE A 143 28.59 -15.38 -6.49
N PHE A 144 28.27 -16.30 -7.40
CA PHE A 144 29.21 -17.35 -7.74
C PHE A 144 30.34 -16.64 -8.50
N GLY A 145 31.44 -16.34 -7.78
CA GLY A 145 32.71 -16.07 -8.42
C GLY A 145 33.22 -17.39 -8.96
N PHE A 146 33.41 -17.45 -10.28
CA PHE A 146 34.33 -18.37 -10.92
C PHE A 146 35.76 -17.94 -10.62
#